data_AF-E3DP68-F1
#
_entry.id   AF-E3DP68-F1
#
_cell.length_a   1.000
_cell.length_b   1.000
_cell.length_c   1.000
_cell.angle_alpha   90.00
_cell.angle_beta   90.00
_cell.angle_gamma   90.00
#
_symmetry.space_group_name_H-M   'P 1'
#
loop_
_entity.id
_entity.type
_entity.pdbx_description
1 polymer ?
#
loop_
_entity_poly.entity_id
_entity_poly.type
_entity_poly.pdbx_seq_one_letter_code
_entity_poly.pdbx_strand_id
1 'polypeptide(L)'
;MALELDFSKVDKNKFLAALIIIIGALVLPFFTKKPQFNLLHQLYQSIASQDSGLLLLVSAKLVILNTLRHLPIYLGAFILAESIENLSSFKNFTFFITLIIIPIIYQLITLIYNIDFVFAGPSYLTILIIFILHLMTKDIHHIFIKTIIISLFLFSIDWLDIIPFLSDYGFGRGEIIVSIREVTEFIGAEYIMNFFGFTFSIIIMINALILTRVVIYYYNNLKLMAESKEKEKKIRELELEAVKSRYFSEIKHLVHDLKTPLVTIQGLSGVIGLKVEDKKIHKYTEKISESADKMGQMISEILYDDKKRKISIAELFNFLKIQLALEEIDDHLSFEYNDNLMLKANKVRLSRALINLIDNALKAIDLKNGKIKIRAKKLHKLIKITITDNGQGIPADKLNNIWKIGYTTGIENTGLGLHFVKDVIASHNGEIRIESKLNQGTKAKILLPEVTENEKNISSR
;
A
#
# COMPACT_ATOMS: atom_id res chain seq x y z
N MET A 1 17.65 -19.41 -33.04
CA MET A 1 17.35 -18.46 -31.95
C MET A 1 16.95 -19.31 -30.75
N ALA A 2 17.86 -19.52 -29.80
CA ALA A 2 17.59 -20.35 -28.63
C ALA A 2 16.57 -19.62 -27.73
N LEU A 3 15.52 -20.33 -27.30
CA LEU A 3 14.60 -19.82 -26.27
C LEU A 3 15.41 -19.70 -24.95
N GLU A 4 15.77 -18.48 -24.55
CA GLU A 4 16.26 -18.24 -23.19
C GLU A 4 15.05 -18.31 -22.24
N LEU A 5 14.89 -19.46 -21.58
CA LEU A 5 13.85 -19.69 -20.57
C LEU A 5 14.35 -19.27 -19.19
N ASP A 6 13.78 -18.20 -18.64
CA ASP A 6 14.06 -17.75 -17.27
C ASP A 6 13.09 -18.37 -16.26
N PHE A 7 13.50 -19.48 -15.66
CA PHE A 7 12.70 -20.24 -14.67
C PHE A 7 12.45 -19.48 -13.36
N SER A 8 13.09 -18.34 -13.11
CA SER A 8 12.78 -17.50 -11.95
C SER A 8 11.42 -16.79 -12.07
N LYS A 9 10.88 -16.67 -13.29
CA LYS A 9 9.62 -15.97 -13.60
C LYS A 9 8.37 -16.84 -13.51
N VAL A 10 8.51 -18.11 -13.11
CA VAL A 10 7.39 -19.03 -12.93
C VAL A 10 6.58 -18.68 -11.69
N ASP A 11 5.26 -18.58 -11.84
CA ASP A 11 4.35 -18.49 -10.70
C ASP A 11 4.24 -19.88 -10.04
N LYS A 12 5.06 -20.10 -9.01
CA LYS A 12 5.18 -21.39 -8.32
C LYS A 12 3.84 -21.90 -7.75
N ASN A 13 2.98 -20.98 -7.29
CA ASN A 13 1.69 -21.36 -6.70
C ASN A 13 0.72 -21.86 -7.77
N LYS A 14 0.63 -21.14 -8.90
CA LYS A 14 -0.17 -21.59 -10.04
C LYS A 14 0.37 -22.88 -10.65
N PHE A 15 1.69 -23.01 -10.75
CA PHE A 15 2.34 -24.20 -11.28
C PHE A 15 2.01 -25.44 -10.43
N LEU A 16 2.13 -25.34 -9.11
CA LEU A 16 1.79 -26.45 -8.20
C LEU A 16 0.30 -26.80 -8.27
N ALA A 17 -0.58 -25.79 -8.28
CA ALA A 17 -2.02 -26.00 -8.43
C ALA A 17 -2.36 -26.72 -9.75
N ALA A 18 -1.73 -26.32 -10.85
CA ALA A 18 -1.92 -26.96 -12.14
C ALA A 18 -1.49 -28.43 -12.12
N LEU A 19 -0.35 -28.75 -11.50
CA LEU A 19 0.12 -30.13 -11.37
C LEU A 19 -0.85 -30.99 -10.56
N ILE A 20 -1.38 -30.47 -9.45
CA ILE A 20 -2.39 -31.17 -8.63
C ILE A 20 -3.65 -31.46 -9.46
N ILE A 21 -4.11 -30.49 -10.24
CA ILE A 21 -5.29 -30.64 -11.11
C ILE A 21 -5.04 -31.68 -12.20
N ILE A 22 -3.86 -31.67 -12.84
CA ILE A 22 -3.47 -32.67 -13.86
C ILE A 22 -3.37 -34.07 -13.27
N ILE A 23 -2.79 -34.23 -12.06
CA ILE A 23 -2.77 -35.51 -11.36
C ILE A 23 -4.19 -35.99 -11.09
N GLY A 24 -5.08 -35.10 -10.62
CA GLY A 24 -6.50 -35.39 -10.49
C GLY A 24 -7.14 -35.85 -11.80
N ALA A 25 -6.79 -35.21 -12.92
CA ALA A 25 -7.24 -35.57 -14.25
C ALA A 25 -6.81 -36.99 -14.67
N LEU A 26 -5.60 -37.42 -14.29
CA LEU A 26 -5.11 -38.78 -14.53
C LEU A 26 -5.75 -39.83 -13.62
N VAL A 27 -6.22 -39.46 -12.43
CA VAL A 27 -6.87 -40.39 -11.49
C VAL A 27 -8.37 -40.54 -11.78
N LEU A 28 -9.02 -39.48 -12.26
CA LEU A 28 -10.47 -39.43 -12.45
C LEU A 28 -11.07 -40.55 -13.33
N PRO A 29 -10.43 -40.99 -14.43
CA PRO A 29 -10.94 -42.09 -15.26
C PRO A 29 -11.26 -43.37 -14.47
N PHE A 30 -10.48 -43.67 -13.43
CA PHE A 30 -10.70 -44.81 -12.53
C PHE A 30 -12.12 -44.81 -11.92
N PHE A 31 -12.56 -43.65 -11.43
CA PHE A 31 -13.87 -43.49 -10.78
C PHE A 31 -15.01 -43.43 -11.80
N THR A 32 -14.74 -42.98 -13.02
CA THR A 32 -15.77 -42.85 -14.07
C THR A 32 -16.07 -44.15 -14.82
N LYS A 33 -15.23 -45.18 -14.67
CA LYS A 33 -15.39 -46.48 -15.35
C LYS A 33 -16.71 -47.19 -15.01
N LYS A 34 -17.13 -47.18 -13.74
CA LYS A 34 -18.41 -47.82 -13.32
C LYS A 34 -19.65 -47.07 -13.87
N PRO A 35 -19.75 -45.73 -13.75
CA PRO A 35 -20.79 -44.96 -14.45
C PRO A 35 -20.85 -45.24 -15.96
N GLN A 36 -19.69 -45.38 -16.60
CA GLN A 36 -19.58 -45.67 -18.03
C GLN A 36 -20.30 -46.97 -18.43
N PHE A 37 -20.06 -48.07 -17.70
CA PHE A 37 -20.74 -49.35 -17.95
C PHE A 37 -22.25 -49.25 -17.76
N ASN A 38 -22.71 -48.48 -16.76
CA ASN A 38 -24.14 -48.28 -16.54
C ASN A 38 -24.80 -47.51 -17.70
N LEU A 39 -24.10 -46.54 -18.29
CA LEU A 39 -24.59 -45.83 -19.48
C LEU A 39 -24.73 -46.76 -20.68
N LEU A 40 -23.74 -47.64 -20.90
CA LEU A 40 -23.81 -48.63 -21.98
C LEU A 40 -25.02 -49.56 -21.81
N HIS A 41 -25.30 -50.01 -20.58
CA HIS A 41 -26.49 -50.83 -20.30
C HIS A 41 -27.80 -50.09 -20.59
N GLN A 42 -27.91 -48.82 -20.18
CA GLN A 42 -29.09 -47.99 -20.47
C GLN A 42 -29.23 -47.69 -21.97
N LEU A 43 -28.11 -47.57 -22.69
CA LEU A 43 -28.09 -47.42 -24.14
C LEU A 43 -28.69 -48.66 -24.82
N TYR A 44 -28.29 -49.87 -24.41
CA TYR A 44 -28.90 -51.11 -24.92
C TYR A 44 -30.40 -51.21 -24.59
N GLN A 45 -30.82 -50.73 -23.41
CA GLN A 45 -32.24 -50.67 -23.07
C GLN A 45 -33.02 -49.75 -24.04
N SER A 46 -32.45 -48.60 -24.43
CA SER A 46 -33.12 -47.71 -25.41
C SER A 46 -33.30 -48.35 -26.79
N ILE A 47 -32.39 -49.24 -27.20
CA ILE A 47 -32.55 -50.04 -28.43
C ILE A 47 -33.74 -50.99 -28.27
N ALA A 48 -33.77 -51.76 -27.18
CA ALA A 48 -34.80 -52.75 -26.93
C ALA A 48 -36.21 -52.14 -26.82
N SER A 49 -36.31 -50.93 -26.26
CA SER A 49 -37.58 -50.20 -26.11
C SER A 49 -37.89 -49.24 -27.26
N GLN A 50 -36.97 -49.05 -28.22
CA GLN A 50 -37.03 -48.01 -29.26
C GLN A 50 -37.39 -46.62 -28.71
N ASP A 51 -36.87 -46.28 -27.53
CA ASP A 51 -37.24 -45.06 -26.81
C ASP A 51 -36.19 -43.96 -27.03
N SER A 52 -36.52 -42.99 -27.88
CA SER A 52 -35.68 -41.82 -28.15
C SER A 52 -35.52 -40.89 -26.94
N GLY A 53 -36.47 -40.88 -26.00
CA GLY A 53 -36.37 -40.12 -24.76
C GLY A 53 -35.35 -40.72 -23.80
N LEU A 54 -35.33 -42.06 -23.68
CA LEU A 54 -34.30 -42.76 -22.92
C LEU A 54 -32.91 -42.55 -23.53
N LEU A 55 -32.79 -42.60 -24.86
CA LEU A 55 -31.55 -42.31 -25.59
C LEU A 55 -31.04 -40.89 -25.29
N LEU A 56 -31.92 -39.88 -25.32
CA LEU A 56 -31.56 -38.50 -24.99
C LEU A 56 -31.09 -38.37 -23.53
N LEU A 57 -31.76 -39.05 -22.60
CA LEU A 57 -31.36 -39.06 -21.18
C LEU A 57 -29.97 -39.69 -20.98
N VAL A 58 -29.69 -40.82 -21.63
CA VAL A 58 -28.37 -41.48 -21.59
C VAL A 58 -27.31 -40.57 -22.18
N SER A 59 -27.62 -39.90 -23.29
CA SER A 59 -26.73 -38.94 -23.94
C SER A 59 -26.43 -37.74 -23.02
N ALA A 60 -27.43 -37.17 -22.36
CA ALA A 60 -27.24 -36.08 -21.41
C ALA A 60 -26.35 -36.49 -20.22
N LYS A 61 -26.53 -37.70 -19.68
CA LYS A 61 -25.65 -38.24 -18.62
C LYS A 61 -24.22 -38.44 -19.11
N LEU A 62 -24.04 -38.87 -20.37
CA LEU A 62 -22.72 -38.99 -20.97
C LEU A 62 -22.05 -37.63 -21.13
N VAL A 63 -22.78 -36.60 -21.60
CA VAL A 63 -22.26 -35.23 -21.71
C VAL A 63 -21.74 -34.75 -20.35
N ILE A 64 -22.53 -34.90 -19.28
CA ILE A 64 -22.10 -34.54 -17.91
C ILE A 64 -20.83 -35.30 -17.51
N LEU A 65 -20.78 -36.61 -17.77
CA LEU A 65 -19.61 -37.44 -17.44
C LEU A 65 -18.37 -37.01 -18.25
N ASN A 66 -18.53 -36.67 -19.53
CA ASN A 66 -17.46 -36.16 -20.39
C ASN A 66 -16.95 -34.83 -19.87
N THR A 67 -17.83 -33.88 -19.55
CA THR A 67 -17.45 -32.57 -19.02
C THR A 67 -16.67 -32.71 -17.71
N LEU A 68 -17.10 -33.60 -16.81
CA LEU A 68 -16.38 -33.88 -15.58
C LEU A 68 -14.98 -34.43 -15.84
N ARG A 69 -14.80 -35.30 -16.84
CA ARG A 69 -13.49 -35.84 -17.25
C ARG A 69 -12.61 -34.80 -17.93
N HIS A 70 -13.20 -34.00 -18.81
CA HIS A 70 -12.50 -32.98 -19.59
C HIS A 70 -12.05 -31.80 -18.73
N LEU A 71 -12.88 -31.35 -17.78
CA LEU A 71 -12.62 -30.16 -16.97
C LEU A 71 -11.22 -30.13 -16.33
N PRO A 72 -10.78 -31.13 -15.55
CA PRO A 72 -9.46 -31.08 -14.93
C PRO A 72 -8.32 -31.16 -15.96
N ILE A 73 -8.53 -31.80 -17.12
CA ILE A 73 -7.51 -31.85 -18.19
C ILE A 73 -7.29 -30.46 -18.77
N TYR A 74 -8.37 -29.83 -19.24
CA TYR A 74 -8.31 -28.53 -19.91
C TYR A 74 -7.97 -27.40 -18.92
N LEU A 75 -8.54 -27.41 -17.71
CA LEU A 75 -8.24 -26.44 -16.66
C LEU A 75 -6.79 -26.57 -16.18
N GLY A 76 -6.32 -27.80 -15.97
CA GLY A 76 -4.93 -28.08 -15.56
C GLY A 76 -3.93 -27.60 -16.61
N ALA A 77 -4.15 -27.94 -17.88
CA ALA A 77 -3.32 -27.46 -18.98
C ALA A 77 -3.32 -25.92 -19.09
N PHE A 78 -4.49 -25.29 -18.95
CA PHE A 78 -4.65 -23.85 -18.98
C PHE A 78 -3.90 -23.13 -17.85
N ILE A 79 -4.07 -23.56 -16.59
CA ILE A 79 -3.39 -22.94 -15.44
C ILE A 79 -1.88 -23.17 -15.53
N LEU A 80 -1.47 -24.36 -16.00
CA LEU A 80 -0.07 -24.66 -16.23
C LEU A 80 0.52 -23.68 -17.24
N ALA A 81 -0.18 -23.46 -18.35
CA ALA A 81 0.22 -22.52 -19.38
C ALA A 81 0.29 -21.07 -18.86
N GLU A 82 -0.67 -20.62 -18.03
CA GLU A 82 -0.61 -19.29 -17.37
C GLU A 82 0.58 -19.17 -16.40
N SER A 83 0.92 -20.24 -15.68
CA SER A 83 2.02 -20.21 -14.69
C SER A 83 3.40 -20.01 -15.33
N ILE A 84 3.52 -20.35 -16.62
CA ILE A 84 4.75 -20.27 -17.42
C ILE A 84 4.68 -19.22 -18.53
N GLU A 85 3.66 -18.35 -18.56
CA GLU A 85 3.51 -17.33 -19.60
C GLU A 85 4.70 -16.35 -19.60
N ASN A 86 5.25 -16.02 -18.42
CA ASN A 86 6.36 -15.07 -18.28
C ASN A 86 7.76 -15.67 -18.57
N LEU A 87 7.85 -16.97 -18.85
CA LEU A 87 9.12 -17.66 -19.18
C LEU A 87 9.65 -17.31 -20.57
N SER A 88 8.76 -16.92 -21.49
CA SER A 88 9.09 -16.72 -22.89
C SER A 88 8.58 -15.36 -23.37
N SER A 89 9.38 -14.68 -24.19
CA SER A 89 8.95 -13.47 -24.90
C SER A 89 8.02 -13.77 -26.09
N PHE A 90 7.74 -15.05 -26.35
CA PHE A 90 6.92 -15.48 -27.47
C PHE A 90 5.44 -15.17 -27.22
N LYS A 91 4.83 -14.40 -28.12
CA LYS A 91 3.42 -14.05 -28.05
C LYS A 91 2.57 -15.32 -28.20
N ASN A 92 1.52 -15.46 -27.38
CA ASN A 92 0.61 -16.60 -27.38
C ASN A 92 1.25 -17.96 -26.99
N PHE A 93 2.36 -17.93 -26.25
CA PHE A 93 3.04 -19.13 -25.73
C PHE A 93 2.07 -20.11 -25.02
N THR A 94 1.09 -19.56 -24.29
CA THR A 94 0.01 -20.29 -23.60
C THR A 94 -0.78 -21.23 -24.51
N PHE A 95 -1.08 -20.83 -25.75
CA PHE A 95 -1.85 -21.63 -26.71
C PHE A 95 -1.07 -22.88 -27.14
N PHE A 96 0.20 -22.69 -27.52
CA PHE A 96 1.05 -23.79 -27.99
C PHE A 96 1.32 -24.82 -26.90
N ILE A 97 1.53 -24.37 -25.66
CA ILE A 97 1.69 -25.27 -24.51
C ILE A 97 0.43 -26.12 -24.33
N THR A 98 -0.74 -25.49 -24.34
CA THR A 98 -2.03 -26.18 -24.16
C THR A 98 -2.28 -27.19 -25.29
N LEU A 99 -1.92 -26.83 -26.52
CA LEU A 99 -1.99 -27.69 -27.71
C LEU A 99 -1.09 -28.93 -27.61
N ILE A 100 0.04 -28.84 -26.90
CA ILE A 100 0.98 -29.96 -26.72
C ILE A 100 0.58 -30.82 -25.52
N ILE A 101 0.21 -30.19 -24.40
CA ILE A 101 -0.04 -30.88 -23.12
C ILE A 101 -1.30 -31.75 -23.17
N ILE A 102 -2.38 -31.28 -23.81
CA ILE A 102 -3.65 -32.03 -23.83
C ILE A 102 -3.50 -33.38 -24.56
N PRO A 103 -2.93 -33.46 -25.79
CA PRO A 103 -2.66 -34.75 -26.44
C PRO A 103 -1.81 -35.69 -25.59
N ILE A 104 -0.80 -35.17 -24.88
CA ILE A 104 0.04 -35.98 -23.99
C ILE A 104 -0.78 -36.56 -22.83
N ILE A 105 -1.64 -35.75 -22.21
CA ILE A 105 -2.52 -36.22 -21.13
C ILE A 105 -3.47 -37.30 -21.67
N TYR A 106 -4.05 -37.12 -22.86
CA TYR A 106 -4.92 -38.13 -23.48
C TYR A 106 -4.17 -39.45 -23.69
N GLN A 107 -2.96 -39.40 -24.27
CA GLN A 107 -2.13 -40.60 -24.46
C GLN A 107 -1.79 -41.31 -23.14
N LEU A 108 -1.49 -40.55 -22.08
CA LEU A 108 -1.22 -41.13 -20.75
C LEU A 108 -2.47 -41.81 -20.17
N ILE A 109 -3.64 -41.21 -20.31
CA ILE A 109 -4.90 -41.83 -19.84
C ILE A 109 -5.17 -43.12 -20.62
N THR A 110 -4.96 -43.12 -21.93
CA THR A 110 -5.09 -44.32 -22.77
C THR A 110 -4.12 -45.42 -22.33
N LEU A 111 -2.86 -45.08 -22.06
CA LEU A 111 -1.86 -46.05 -21.58
C LEU A 111 -2.24 -46.67 -20.22
N ILE A 112 -2.79 -45.88 -19.29
CA ILE A 112 -3.07 -46.32 -17.92
C ILE A 112 -4.37 -47.13 -17.84
N TYR A 113 -5.43 -46.69 -18.53
CA TYR A 113 -6.78 -47.25 -18.37
C TYR A 113 -7.30 -48.00 -19.59
N ASN A 114 -6.57 -47.98 -20.71
CA ASN A 114 -7.01 -48.50 -22.00
C ASN A 114 -8.36 -47.89 -22.43
N ILE A 115 -8.49 -46.57 -22.25
CA ILE A 115 -9.63 -45.76 -22.67
C ILE A 115 -9.15 -44.82 -23.77
N ASP A 116 -9.75 -44.91 -24.96
CA ASP A 116 -9.35 -44.09 -26.11
C ASP A 116 -9.94 -42.69 -26.03
N PHE A 117 -9.11 -41.73 -25.60
CA PHE A 117 -9.44 -40.31 -25.69
C PHE A 117 -9.04 -39.80 -27.07
N VAL A 118 -10.03 -39.56 -27.94
CA VAL A 118 -9.78 -39.10 -29.30
C VAL A 118 -9.56 -37.59 -29.30
N PHE A 119 -8.39 -37.16 -29.75
CA PHE A 119 -8.09 -35.76 -30.00
C PHE A 119 -8.64 -35.34 -31.38
N ALA A 120 -9.79 -34.68 -31.40
CA ALA A 120 -10.53 -34.36 -32.63
C ALA A 120 -11.09 -32.93 -32.63
N GLY A 121 -12.06 -32.64 -33.52
CA GLY A 121 -12.69 -31.32 -33.69
C GLY A 121 -13.06 -30.61 -32.39
N PRO A 122 -13.75 -31.27 -31.43
CA PRO A 122 -14.10 -30.68 -30.13
C PRO A 122 -12.88 -30.21 -29.33
N SER A 123 -11.77 -30.96 -29.39
CA SER A 123 -10.53 -30.62 -28.68
C SER A 123 -9.92 -29.34 -29.24
N TYR A 124 -9.86 -29.20 -30.57
CA TYR A 124 -9.38 -27.97 -31.22
C TYR A 124 -10.27 -26.76 -30.89
N LEU A 125 -11.59 -26.92 -30.94
CA LEU A 125 -12.55 -25.86 -30.61
C LEU A 125 -12.42 -25.43 -29.15
N THR A 126 -12.27 -26.39 -28.24
CA THR A 126 -12.08 -26.14 -26.81
C THR A 126 -10.79 -25.36 -26.53
N ILE A 127 -9.67 -25.78 -27.13
CA ILE A 127 -8.38 -25.09 -26.97
C ILE A 127 -8.47 -23.65 -27.49
N LEU A 128 -9.13 -23.46 -28.64
CA LEU A 128 -9.36 -22.13 -29.21
C LEU A 128 -10.17 -21.24 -28.27
N ILE A 129 -11.28 -21.74 -27.72
CA ILE A 129 -12.12 -21.00 -26.78
C ILE A 129 -11.36 -20.66 -25.50
N ILE A 130 -10.64 -21.63 -24.93
CA ILE A 130 -9.80 -21.41 -23.74
C ILE A 130 -8.75 -20.33 -23.99
N PHE A 131 -8.18 -20.30 -25.19
CA PHE A 131 -7.22 -19.26 -25.57
C PHE A 131 -7.87 -17.89 -25.76
N ILE A 132 -9.06 -17.82 -26.36
CA ILE A 132 -9.81 -16.55 -26.41
C ILE A 132 -10.12 -16.07 -25.00
N LEU A 133 -10.54 -16.97 -24.10
CA LEU A 133 -10.78 -16.65 -22.69
C LEU A 133 -9.52 -16.17 -21.98
N HIS A 134 -8.36 -16.78 -22.26
CA HIS A 134 -7.07 -16.31 -21.74
C HIS A 134 -6.83 -14.84 -22.08
N LEU A 135 -7.00 -14.48 -23.36
CA LEU A 135 -6.79 -13.12 -23.85
C LEU A 135 -7.78 -12.14 -23.21
N MET A 136 -9.03 -12.55 -23.07
CA MET A 136 -10.09 -11.70 -22.50
C MET A 136 -10.02 -11.54 -20.97
N THR A 137 -9.42 -12.51 -20.27
CA THR A 137 -9.44 -12.59 -18.79
C THR A 137 -8.05 -12.48 -18.16
N LYS A 138 -7.07 -11.92 -18.89
CA LYS A 138 -5.68 -11.76 -18.42
C LYS A 138 -5.56 -11.03 -17.08
N ASP A 139 -6.40 -10.01 -16.86
CA ASP A 139 -6.43 -9.21 -15.64
C ASP A 139 -7.22 -9.86 -14.49
N ILE A 140 -7.81 -11.03 -14.72
CA ILE A 140 -8.62 -11.76 -13.74
C ILE A 140 -7.78 -12.85 -13.10
N HIS A 141 -7.51 -12.74 -11.79
CA HIS A 141 -6.65 -13.69 -11.08
C HIS A 141 -7.41 -14.78 -10.29
N HIS A 142 -8.74 -14.71 -10.22
CA HIS A 142 -9.53 -15.67 -9.46
C HIS A 142 -9.77 -16.99 -10.23
N ILE A 143 -9.05 -18.03 -9.83
CA ILE A 143 -9.11 -19.39 -10.40
C ILE A 143 -10.53 -20.00 -10.37
N PHE A 144 -11.31 -19.72 -9.33
CA PHE A 144 -12.66 -20.26 -9.17
C PHE A 144 -13.60 -19.77 -10.29
N ILE A 145 -13.56 -18.48 -10.61
CA ILE A 145 -14.40 -17.90 -11.66
C ILE A 145 -13.98 -18.45 -13.03
N LYS A 146 -12.66 -18.57 -13.29
CA LYS A 146 -12.16 -19.19 -14.52
C LYS A 146 -12.62 -20.64 -14.66
N THR A 147 -12.62 -21.39 -13.55
CA THR A 147 -13.11 -22.78 -13.51
C THR A 147 -14.57 -22.87 -13.91
N ILE A 148 -15.44 -22.00 -13.36
CA ILE A 148 -16.86 -21.95 -13.73
C ILE A 148 -17.02 -21.63 -15.21
N ILE A 149 -16.35 -20.59 -15.70
CA ILE A 149 -16.46 -20.18 -17.11
C ILE A 149 -16.01 -21.32 -18.05
N ILE A 150 -14.82 -21.90 -17.81
CA ILE A 150 -14.30 -23.01 -18.61
C ILE A 150 -15.25 -24.21 -18.56
N SER A 151 -15.81 -24.54 -17.40
CA SER A 151 -16.77 -25.65 -17.27
C SER A 151 -18.03 -25.46 -18.12
N LEU A 152 -18.55 -24.22 -18.24
CA LEU A 152 -19.72 -23.94 -19.06
C LEU A 152 -19.40 -24.04 -20.56
N PHE A 153 -18.24 -23.57 -21.00
CA PHE A 153 -17.82 -23.73 -22.39
C PHE A 153 -17.59 -25.19 -22.75
N LEU A 154 -16.93 -25.96 -21.88
CA LEU A 154 -16.78 -27.40 -22.06
C LEU A 154 -18.14 -28.10 -22.14
N PHE A 155 -19.04 -27.79 -21.20
CA PHE A 155 -20.38 -28.39 -21.18
C PHE A 155 -21.16 -28.10 -22.47
N SER A 156 -21.04 -26.87 -23.00
CA SER A 156 -21.64 -26.50 -24.29
C SER A 156 -21.04 -27.26 -25.48
N ILE A 157 -19.72 -27.45 -25.52
CA ILE A 157 -19.03 -28.17 -26.61
C ILE A 157 -19.32 -29.67 -26.54
N ASP A 158 -19.36 -30.26 -25.35
CA ASP A 158 -19.65 -31.69 -25.18
C ASP A 158 -21.08 -32.04 -25.65
N TRP A 159 -22.03 -31.09 -25.66
CA TRP A 159 -23.34 -31.26 -26.30
C TRP A 159 -23.28 -31.30 -27.84
N LEU A 160 -22.26 -30.71 -28.47
CA LEU A 160 -22.06 -30.82 -29.93
C LEU A 160 -21.59 -32.22 -30.33
N ASP A 161 -20.91 -32.93 -29.43
CA ASP A 161 -20.39 -34.27 -29.69
C ASP A 161 -21.49 -35.31 -29.90
N ILE A 162 -22.67 -35.12 -29.27
CA ILE A 162 -23.78 -36.07 -29.40
C ILE A 162 -24.60 -35.87 -30.69
N ILE A 163 -24.29 -34.85 -31.50
CA ILE A 163 -25.06 -34.46 -32.70
C ILE A 163 -24.59 -35.31 -33.90
N PRO A 164 -25.41 -36.24 -34.44
CA PRO A 164 -25.01 -37.06 -35.59
C PRO A 164 -24.60 -36.23 -36.81
N PHE A 165 -25.29 -35.12 -37.06
CA PHE A 165 -25.00 -34.21 -38.17
C PHE A 165 -23.56 -33.64 -38.15
N LEU A 166 -22.94 -33.52 -36.97
CA LEU A 166 -21.59 -32.97 -36.85
C LEU A 166 -20.48 -34.02 -37.01
N SER A 167 -20.82 -35.29 -37.19
CA SER A 167 -19.84 -36.39 -37.23
C SER A 167 -18.84 -36.29 -38.38
N ASP A 168 -19.28 -35.82 -39.55
CA ASP A 168 -18.44 -35.55 -40.72
C ASP A 168 -17.44 -34.42 -40.48
N TYR A 169 -17.72 -33.53 -39.53
CA TYR A 169 -16.86 -32.42 -39.14
C TYR A 169 -15.88 -32.78 -38.01
N GLY A 170 -15.78 -34.07 -37.67
CA GLY A 170 -14.84 -34.57 -36.67
C GLY A 170 -15.37 -34.53 -35.23
N PHE A 171 -16.67 -34.30 -35.02
CA PHE A 171 -17.34 -34.46 -33.73
C PHE A 171 -17.77 -35.91 -33.51
N GLY A 172 -18.02 -36.29 -32.26
CA GLY A 172 -18.61 -37.58 -31.90
C GLY A 172 -17.73 -38.80 -32.17
N ARG A 173 -16.41 -38.63 -32.07
CA ARG A 173 -15.43 -39.70 -32.34
C ARG A 173 -15.11 -40.58 -31.13
N GLY A 174 -15.58 -40.25 -29.93
CA GLY A 174 -15.34 -41.06 -28.74
C GLY A 174 -16.12 -42.38 -28.76
N GLU A 175 -15.55 -43.44 -28.20
CA GLU A 175 -16.08 -44.83 -28.27
C GLU A 175 -17.59 -44.94 -27.97
N ILE A 176 -18.05 -44.38 -26.84
CA ILE A 176 -19.47 -44.43 -26.46
C ILE A 176 -20.33 -43.49 -27.31
N ILE A 177 -19.76 -42.38 -27.76
CA ILE A 177 -20.49 -41.42 -28.59
C ILE A 177 -20.77 -42.03 -29.96
N VAL A 178 -19.83 -42.81 -30.50
CA VAL A 178 -20.03 -43.63 -31.70
C VAL A 178 -21.18 -44.61 -31.49
N SER A 179 -21.23 -45.31 -30.34
CA SER A 179 -22.35 -46.19 -30.02
C SER A 179 -23.69 -45.44 -29.92
N ILE A 180 -23.72 -44.25 -29.32
CA ILE A 180 -24.93 -43.41 -29.27
C ILE A 180 -25.37 -43.04 -30.69
N ARG A 181 -24.45 -42.69 -31.58
CA ARG A 181 -24.76 -42.35 -32.97
C ARG A 181 -25.36 -43.54 -33.71
N GLU A 182 -24.74 -44.72 -33.63
CA GLU A 182 -25.24 -45.95 -34.25
C GLU A 182 -26.66 -46.27 -33.76
N VAL A 183 -26.92 -46.12 -32.46
CA VAL A 183 -28.25 -46.30 -31.87
C VAL A 183 -29.24 -45.23 -32.34
N THR A 184 -28.78 -44.00 -32.49
CA THR A 184 -29.59 -42.88 -32.99
C THR A 184 -30.06 -43.14 -34.42
N GLU A 185 -29.17 -43.58 -35.29
CA GLU A 185 -29.47 -43.97 -36.67
C GLU A 185 -30.42 -45.18 -36.70
N PHE A 186 -30.16 -46.19 -35.88
CA PHE A 186 -30.99 -47.41 -35.82
C PHE A 186 -32.44 -47.14 -35.39
N ILE A 187 -32.66 -46.28 -34.39
CA ILE A 187 -34.00 -45.93 -33.88
C ILE A 187 -34.65 -44.82 -34.74
N GLY A 188 -33.90 -44.15 -35.62
CA GLY A 188 -34.39 -43.01 -36.40
C GLY A 188 -34.55 -41.72 -35.58
N ALA A 189 -33.76 -41.56 -34.51
CA ALA A 189 -33.84 -40.45 -33.56
C ALA A 189 -32.93 -39.25 -33.93
N GLU A 190 -32.38 -39.21 -35.14
CA GLU A 190 -31.40 -38.19 -35.57
C GLU A 190 -31.92 -36.77 -35.41
N TYR A 191 -33.17 -36.51 -35.80
CA TYR A 191 -33.78 -35.19 -35.67
C TYR A 191 -33.84 -34.74 -34.20
N ILE A 192 -34.22 -35.64 -33.30
CA ILE A 192 -34.32 -35.37 -31.86
C ILE A 192 -32.92 -35.05 -31.31
N MET A 193 -31.93 -35.87 -31.63
CA MET A 193 -30.55 -35.70 -31.16
C MET A 193 -29.92 -34.41 -31.68
N ASN A 194 -30.10 -34.11 -32.98
CA ASN A 194 -29.65 -32.85 -33.57
C ASN A 194 -30.32 -31.64 -32.90
N PHE A 195 -31.66 -31.66 -32.78
CA PHE A 195 -32.42 -30.55 -32.21
C PHE A 195 -32.02 -30.26 -30.76
N PHE A 196 -32.00 -31.28 -29.89
CA PHE A 196 -31.66 -31.08 -28.48
C PHE A 196 -30.17 -30.77 -28.29
N GLY A 197 -29.28 -31.43 -29.04
CA GLY A 197 -27.84 -31.14 -28.98
C GLY A 197 -27.52 -29.68 -29.33
N PHE A 198 -28.07 -29.17 -30.45
CA PHE A 198 -27.90 -27.76 -30.82
C PHE A 198 -28.55 -26.83 -29.79
N THR A 199 -29.78 -27.13 -29.36
CA THR A 199 -30.51 -26.28 -28.40
C THR A 199 -29.75 -26.12 -27.09
N PHE A 200 -29.31 -27.24 -26.49
CA PHE A 200 -28.55 -27.19 -25.23
C PHE A 200 -27.20 -26.54 -25.42
N SER A 201 -26.46 -26.89 -26.47
CA SER A 201 -25.15 -26.29 -26.76
C SER A 201 -25.26 -24.76 -26.90
N ILE A 202 -26.21 -24.25 -27.68
CA ILE A 202 -26.41 -22.81 -27.91
C ILE A 202 -26.82 -22.09 -26.62
N ILE A 203 -27.80 -22.62 -25.87
CA ILE A 203 -28.25 -22.00 -24.62
C ILE A 203 -27.09 -21.90 -23.63
N ILE A 204 -26.31 -22.97 -23.45
CA ILE A 204 -25.17 -22.99 -22.53
C ILE A 204 -24.06 -22.07 -23.03
N MET A 205 -23.77 -22.04 -24.34
CA MET A 205 -22.78 -21.16 -24.95
C MET A 205 -23.11 -19.68 -24.71
N ILE A 206 -24.36 -19.28 -24.93
CA ILE A 206 -24.82 -17.91 -24.70
C ILE A 206 -24.67 -17.54 -23.22
N ASN A 207 -25.06 -18.43 -22.30
CA ASN A 207 -24.88 -18.20 -20.87
C ASN A 207 -23.40 -18.06 -20.48
N ALA A 208 -22.51 -18.88 -21.04
CA ALA A 208 -21.07 -18.79 -20.82
C ALA A 208 -20.50 -17.45 -21.30
N LEU A 209 -20.94 -16.97 -22.48
CA LEU A 209 -20.53 -15.68 -23.03
C LEU A 209 -21.05 -14.50 -22.19
N ILE A 210 -22.31 -14.54 -21.75
CA ILE A 210 -22.89 -13.51 -20.87
C ILE A 210 -22.14 -13.47 -19.54
N LEU A 211 -21.92 -14.62 -18.91
CA LEU A 211 -21.18 -14.70 -17.65
C LEU A 211 -19.77 -14.14 -17.79
N THR A 212 -19.08 -14.50 -18.88
CA THR A 212 -17.74 -13.96 -19.19
C THR A 212 -17.77 -12.43 -19.31
N ARG A 213 -18.76 -11.87 -20.01
CA ARG A 213 -18.92 -10.41 -20.16
C ARG A 213 -19.22 -9.71 -18.83
N VAL A 214 -20.11 -10.25 -18.02
CA VAL A 214 -20.46 -9.71 -16.69
C VAL A 214 -19.24 -9.71 -15.77
N VAL A 215 -18.49 -10.81 -15.76
CA VAL A 215 -17.26 -10.94 -14.97
C VAL A 215 -16.22 -9.90 -15.39
N ILE A 216 -15.94 -9.76 -16.68
CA ILE A 216 -14.98 -8.76 -17.19
C ILE A 216 -15.41 -7.35 -16.81
N TYR A 217 -16.71 -7.02 -16.99
CA TYR A 217 -17.27 -5.73 -16.61
C TYR A 217 -17.10 -5.43 -15.12
N TYR A 218 -17.39 -6.42 -14.26
CA TYR A 218 -17.26 -6.30 -12.81
C TYR A 218 -15.81 -6.02 -12.39
N TYR A 219 -14.84 -6.76 -12.93
CA TYR A 219 -13.42 -6.54 -12.61
C TYR A 219 -12.90 -5.17 -13.08
N ASN A 220 -13.30 -4.74 -14.28
CA ASN A 220 -12.93 -3.42 -14.78
C ASN A 220 -13.48 -2.30 -13.88
N ASN A 221 -14.73 -2.43 -13.43
CA ASN A 221 -15.31 -1.47 -12.49
C ASN A 221 -14.60 -1.46 -11.13
N LEU A 222 -14.23 -2.62 -10.59
CA LEU A 222 -13.46 -2.68 -9.34
C LEU A 222 -12.12 -1.95 -9.47
N LYS A 223 -11.42 -2.14 -10.60
CA LYS A 223 -10.16 -1.44 -10.88
C LYS A 223 -10.37 0.07 -10.94
N LEU A 224 -11.37 0.55 -11.67
CA LEU A 224 -11.71 1.97 -11.77
C LEU A 224 -12.06 2.58 -10.40
N MET A 225 -12.81 1.87 -9.55
CA MET A 225 -13.14 2.32 -8.21
C MET A 225 -11.90 2.45 -7.31
N ALA A 226 -10.96 1.52 -7.40
CA ALA A 226 -9.72 1.58 -6.65
C ALA A 226 -8.87 2.80 -7.06
N GLU A 227 -8.69 3.01 -8.36
CA GLU A 227 -7.96 4.16 -8.91
C GLU A 227 -8.64 5.49 -8.53
N SER A 228 -9.98 5.55 -8.56
CA SER A 228 -10.72 6.75 -8.18
C SER A 228 -10.55 7.11 -6.71
N LYS A 229 -10.57 6.12 -5.80
CA LYS A 229 -10.34 6.36 -4.37
C LYS A 229 -8.94 6.87 -4.08
N GLU A 230 -7.94 6.33 -4.78
CA GLU A 230 -6.55 6.78 -4.63
C GLU A 230 -6.38 8.23 -5.06
N LYS A 231 -6.96 8.60 -6.22
CA LYS A 231 -6.98 9.99 -6.70
C LYS A 231 -7.67 10.94 -5.73
N GLU A 232 -8.83 10.56 -5.19
CA GLU A 232 -9.56 11.38 -4.23
C GLU A 232 -8.75 11.65 -2.96
N LYS A 233 -8.08 10.60 -2.43
CA LYS A 233 -7.19 10.76 -1.28
C LYS A 233 -6.05 11.73 -1.60
N LYS A 234 -5.46 11.61 -2.78
CA LYS A 234 -4.34 12.49 -3.17
C LYS A 234 -4.77 13.95 -3.31
N ILE A 235 -5.94 14.20 -3.88
CA ILE A 235 -6.51 15.54 -3.99
C ILE A 235 -6.71 16.15 -2.59
N ARG A 236 -7.29 15.39 -1.66
CA ARG A 236 -7.52 15.87 -0.29
C ARG A 236 -6.22 16.21 0.45
N GLU A 237 -5.16 15.44 0.24
CA GLU A 237 -3.82 15.76 0.78
C GLU A 237 -3.28 17.09 0.23
N LEU A 238 -3.39 17.29 -1.10
CA LEU A 238 -2.94 18.52 -1.76
C LEU A 238 -3.77 19.74 -1.33
N GLU A 239 -5.07 19.58 -1.12
CA GLU A 239 -5.94 20.65 -0.59
C GLU A 239 -5.51 21.06 0.83
N LEU A 240 -5.26 20.08 1.71
CA LEU A 240 -4.77 20.37 3.06
C LEU A 240 -3.41 21.08 3.05
N GLU A 241 -2.51 20.67 2.16
CA GLU A 241 -1.22 21.33 1.97
C GLU A 241 -1.37 22.77 1.45
N ALA A 242 -2.26 22.99 0.48
CA ALA A 242 -2.57 24.30 -0.06
C ALA A 242 -3.20 25.23 1.00
N VAL A 243 -4.13 24.73 1.81
CA VAL A 243 -4.74 25.47 2.93
C VAL A 243 -3.68 25.84 3.96
N LYS A 244 -2.81 24.91 4.35
CA LYS A 244 -1.68 25.20 5.26
C LYS A 244 -0.77 26.27 4.66
N SER A 245 -0.39 26.14 3.39
CA SER A 245 0.50 27.10 2.73
C SER A 245 -0.11 28.50 2.67
N ARG A 246 -1.42 28.62 2.37
CA ARG A 246 -2.13 29.91 2.40
C ARG A 246 -2.14 30.51 3.80
N TYR A 247 -2.50 29.71 4.80
CA TYR A 247 -2.50 30.12 6.21
C TYR A 247 -1.13 30.63 6.67
N PHE A 248 -0.04 29.91 6.33
CA PHE A 248 1.32 30.35 6.65
C PHE A 248 1.72 31.64 5.91
N SER A 249 1.32 31.80 4.64
CA SER A 249 1.58 33.02 3.88
C SER A 249 0.87 34.22 4.49
N GLU A 250 -0.39 34.06 4.90
CA GLU A 250 -1.20 35.11 5.50
C GLU A 250 -0.64 35.54 6.86
N ILE A 251 -0.27 34.56 7.70
CA ILE A 251 0.48 34.80 8.94
C ILE A 251 1.77 35.58 8.70
N LYS A 252 2.51 35.27 7.63
CA LYS A 252 3.74 35.97 7.25
C LYS A 252 3.52 37.45 6.98
N HIS A 253 2.45 37.80 6.28
CA HIS A 253 2.07 39.19 6.05
C HIS A 253 1.67 39.87 7.36
N LEU A 254 0.82 39.25 8.18
CA LEU A 254 0.38 39.81 9.46
C LEU A 254 1.55 40.13 10.40
N VAL A 255 2.55 39.24 10.49
CA VAL A 255 3.71 39.51 11.34
C VAL A 255 4.56 40.67 10.80
N HIS A 256 4.76 40.79 9.48
CA HIS A 256 5.47 41.94 8.92
C HIS A 256 4.79 43.25 9.33
N ASP A 257 3.46 43.29 9.25
CA ASP A 257 2.66 44.47 9.57
C ASP A 257 2.68 44.78 11.08
N LEU A 258 2.77 43.75 11.95
CA LEU A 258 2.92 43.91 13.40
C LEU A 258 4.35 44.33 13.82
N LYS A 259 5.39 43.97 13.06
CA LYS A 259 6.77 44.34 13.38
C LYS A 259 7.04 45.83 13.17
N THR A 260 6.42 46.41 12.15
CA THR A 260 6.57 47.82 11.78
C THR A 260 6.24 48.80 12.94
N PRO A 261 5.06 48.73 13.60
CA PRO A 261 4.75 49.63 14.72
C PRO A 261 5.64 49.37 15.95
N LEU A 262 6.11 48.14 16.18
CA LEU A 262 7.02 47.85 17.29
C LEU A 262 8.36 48.54 17.14
N VAL A 263 8.94 48.52 15.93
CA VAL A 263 10.19 49.25 15.63
C VAL A 263 10.01 50.75 15.87
N THR A 264 8.85 51.30 15.49
CA THR A 264 8.52 52.71 15.75
C THR A 264 8.43 53.01 17.25
N ILE A 265 7.76 52.15 18.02
CA ILE A 265 7.64 52.29 19.49
C ILE A 265 9.03 52.26 20.14
N GLN A 266 9.90 51.33 19.74
CA GLN A 266 11.26 51.24 20.25
C GLN A 266 12.08 52.48 19.89
N GLY A 267 12.01 52.93 18.63
CA GLY A 267 12.75 54.11 18.16
C GLY A 267 12.33 55.38 18.92
N LEU A 268 11.03 55.62 19.07
CA LEU A 268 10.52 56.78 19.80
C LEU A 268 10.85 56.69 21.30
N SER A 269 10.72 55.51 21.91
CA SER A 269 11.07 55.30 23.32
C SER A 269 12.57 55.59 23.57
N GLY A 270 13.44 55.12 22.68
CA GLY A 270 14.88 55.39 22.74
C GLY A 270 15.22 56.87 22.59
N VAL A 271 14.57 57.58 21.65
CA VAL A 271 14.74 59.03 21.47
C VAL A 271 14.31 59.81 22.72
N ILE A 272 13.20 59.42 23.36
CA ILE A 272 12.73 60.05 24.60
C ILE A 272 13.75 59.81 25.73
N GLY A 273 14.26 58.59 25.87
CA GLY A 273 15.31 58.26 26.83
C GLY A 273 16.55 59.14 26.66
N LEU A 274 17.04 59.31 25.42
CA LEU A 274 18.24 60.12 25.15
C LEU A 274 18.06 61.63 25.37
N LYS A 275 16.83 62.15 25.32
CA LYS A 275 16.55 63.59 25.42
C LYS A 275 16.13 64.07 26.81
N VAL A 276 15.86 63.17 27.75
CA VAL A 276 15.27 63.49 29.04
C VAL A 276 16.09 62.92 30.18
N GLU A 277 16.60 63.80 31.06
CA GLU A 277 17.45 63.44 32.22
C GLU A 277 16.66 63.00 33.47
N ASP A 278 15.33 62.87 33.38
CA ASP A 278 14.51 62.38 34.49
C ASP A 278 14.63 60.85 34.65
N LYS A 279 15.14 60.42 35.81
CA LYS A 279 15.32 58.99 36.18
C LYS A 279 14.03 58.17 36.09
N LYS A 280 12.85 58.73 36.38
CA LYS A 280 11.58 58.01 36.27
C LYS A 280 11.20 57.80 34.80
N ILE A 281 11.40 58.81 33.96
CA ILE A 281 11.11 58.72 32.52
C ILE A 281 12.01 57.69 31.86
N HIS A 282 13.31 57.69 32.20
CA HIS A 282 14.27 56.68 31.74
C HIS A 282 13.81 55.24 32.07
N LYS A 283 13.37 55.01 33.31
CA LYS A 283 12.85 53.70 33.75
C LYS A 283 11.57 53.29 32.99
N TYR A 284 10.73 54.24 32.59
CA TYR A 284 9.54 53.94 31.79
C TYR A 284 9.86 53.67 30.33
N THR A 285 10.77 54.43 29.71
CA THR A 285 11.20 54.21 28.32
C THR A 285 11.92 52.87 28.15
N GLU A 286 12.70 52.46 29.15
CA GLU A 286 13.34 51.15 29.19
C GLU A 286 12.28 50.02 29.23
N LYS A 287 11.29 50.11 30.14
CA LYS A 287 10.18 49.14 30.20
C LYS A 287 9.36 49.06 28.91
N ILE A 288 9.13 50.19 28.24
CA ILE A 288 8.43 50.22 26.93
C ILE A 288 9.27 49.50 25.87
N SER A 289 10.58 49.76 25.85
CA SER A 289 11.49 49.11 24.89
C SER A 289 11.56 47.60 25.11
N GLU A 290 11.72 47.15 26.36
CA GLU A 290 11.69 45.73 26.70
C GLU A 290 10.37 45.05 26.33
N SER A 291 9.23 45.73 26.56
CA SER A 291 7.92 45.19 26.23
C SER A 291 7.73 45.06 24.71
N ALA A 292 8.22 46.04 23.94
CA ALA A 292 8.22 46.00 22.49
C ALA A 292 9.15 44.91 21.94
N ASP A 293 10.32 44.71 22.54
CA ASP A 293 11.22 43.60 22.22
C ASP A 293 10.59 42.23 22.50
N LYS A 294 9.96 42.06 23.66
CA LYS A 294 9.23 40.82 24.01
C LYS A 294 8.12 40.53 23.00
N MET A 295 7.38 41.55 22.55
CA MET A 295 6.37 41.38 21.49
C MET A 295 6.99 41.03 20.15
N GLY A 296 8.05 41.73 19.72
CA GLY A 296 8.73 41.46 18.46
C GLY A 296 9.35 40.06 18.43
N GLN A 297 9.85 39.60 19.56
CA GLN A 297 10.23 38.23 19.81
C GLN A 297 9.01 37.32 19.62
N MET A 298 7.94 37.41 20.41
CA MET A 298 6.78 36.51 20.31
C MET A 298 6.23 36.41 18.87
N ILE A 299 6.11 37.54 18.20
CA ILE A 299 5.67 37.63 16.80
C ILE A 299 6.62 36.91 15.84
N SER A 300 7.93 37.03 16.06
CA SER A 300 8.91 36.35 15.21
C SER A 300 8.88 34.83 15.38
N GLU A 301 8.47 34.28 16.55
CA GLU A 301 8.29 32.81 16.74
C GLU A 301 7.32 32.21 15.75
N ILE A 302 6.31 32.99 15.37
CA ILE A 302 5.24 32.58 14.48
C ILE A 302 5.76 32.41 13.03
N LEU A 303 6.86 33.09 12.66
CA LEU A 303 7.31 33.20 11.25
C LEU A 303 8.54 32.42 10.81
N TYR A 304 9.38 31.95 11.72
CA TYR A 304 10.72 31.56 11.27
C TYR A 304 10.71 30.41 10.25
N ASP A 305 11.31 30.73 9.10
CA ASP A 305 11.51 29.90 7.90
C ASP A 305 12.23 28.58 8.24
N ASP A 306 11.89 27.46 7.60
CA ASP A 306 12.44 26.12 7.91
C ASP A 306 13.77 25.82 7.20
N LYS A 307 14.49 26.85 6.71
CA LYS A 307 15.80 26.69 6.08
C LYS A 307 16.85 26.19 7.07
N LYS A 308 17.19 24.90 6.96
CA LYS A 308 18.21 24.23 7.76
C LYS A 308 19.54 24.17 7.04
N ARG A 309 20.62 24.51 7.74
CA ARG A 309 22.01 24.38 7.27
C ARG A 309 22.82 23.51 8.23
N LYS A 310 23.95 22.96 7.79
CA LYS A 310 24.88 22.29 8.70
C LYS A 310 25.48 23.34 9.65
N ILE A 311 25.38 23.10 10.95
CA ILE A 311 25.97 23.91 12.02
C ILE A 311 26.64 23.00 13.04
N SER A 312 27.67 23.49 13.71
CA SER A 312 28.29 22.79 14.84
C SER A 312 27.56 23.11 16.14
N ILE A 313 27.62 22.20 17.11
CA ILE A 313 27.14 22.48 18.48
C ILE A 313 27.89 23.66 19.09
N ALA A 314 29.18 23.81 18.79
CA ALA A 314 29.99 24.96 19.22
C ALA A 314 29.42 26.29 18.68
N GLU A 315 29.08 26.36 17.38
CA GLU A 315 28.43 27.54 16.79
C GLU A 315 27.09 27.85 17.48
N LEU A 316 26.29 26.82 17.74
CA LEU A 316 24.99 26.96 18.41
C LEU A 316 25.15 27.47 19.85
N PHE A 317 26.07 26.89 20.64
CA PHE A 317 26.28 27.28 22.04
C PHE A 317 26.91 28.65 22.17
N ASN A 318 27.84 29.03 21.29
CA ASN A 318 28.37 30.39 21.25
C ASN A 318 27.27 31.41 20.93
N PHE A 319 26.38 31.08 20.00
CA PHE A 319 25.23 31.94 19.70
C PHE A 319 24.29 32.07 20.91
N LEU A 320 24.03 30.99 21.65
CA LEU A 320 23.26 31.04 22.89
C LEU A 320 23.91 31.93 23.95
N LYS A 321 25.22 31.79 24.18
CA LYS A 321 25.96 32.63 25.14
C LYS A 321 25.82 34.11 24.82
N ILE A 322 25.94 34.50 23.54
CA ILE A 322 25.78 35.89 23.10
C ILE A 322 24.36 36.39 23.37
N GLN A 323 23.33 35.57 23.12
CA GLN A 323 21.93 35.96 23.35
C GLN A 323 21.55 36.02 24.83
N LEU A 324 22.26 35.29 25.69
CA LEU A 324 22.03 35.23 27.14
C LEU A 324 22.93 36.20 27.94
N ALA A 325 23.87 36.89 27.29
CA ALA A 325 24.80 37.84 27.90
C ALA A 325 24.06 39.14 28.31
N LEU A 326 23.24 39.02 29.36
CA LEU A 326 22.81 40.11 30.21
C LEU A 326 23.51 39.87 31.57
N GLU A 327 24.17 40.89 32.08
CA GLU A 327 25.39 40.86 32.91
C GLU A 327 25.33 40.17 34.30
N GLU A 328 24.26 39.42 34.64
CA GLU A 328 24.09 38.75 35.94
C GLU A 328 23.75 37.24 35.86
N ILE A 329 23.65 36.66 34.65
CA ILE A 329 23.15 35.29 34.46
C ILE A 329 24.27 34.23 34.33
N ASP A 330 25.50 34.66 34.04
CA ASP A 330 26.61 33.76 33.64
C ASP A 330 27.03 32.81 34.78
N ASP A 331 26.97 33.24 36.04
CA ASP A 331 27.39 32.44 37.21
C ASP A 331 26.53 31.18 37.46
N HIS A 332 25.34 31.11 36.86
CA HIS A 332 24.43 29.98 37.01
C HIS A 332 24.46 28.99 35.83
N LEU A 333 25.12 29.33 34.71
CA LEU A 333 25.08 28.55 33.48
C LEU A 333 26.39 27.79 33.26
N SER A 334 26.29 26.50 32.96
CA SER A 334 27.44 25.68 32.53
C SER A 334 27.17 24.99 31.22
N PHE A 335 28.07 25.15 30.25
CA PHE A 335 28.00 24.51 28.94
C PHE A 335 29.07 23.42 28.81
N GLU A 336 28.66 22.18 28.52
CA GLU A 336 29.55 21.04 28.29
C GLU A 336 29.22 20.37 26.97
N TYR A 337 30.21 20.18 26.10
CA TYR A 337 30.02 19.47 24.84
C TYR A 337 31.30 18.78 24.39
N ASN A 338 31.16 17.75 23.55
CA ASN A 338 32.30 17.14 22.86
C ASN A 338 32.58 17.92 21.56
N ASP A 339 33.85 18.04 21.20
CA ASP A 339 34.24 18.60 19.92
C ASP A 339 33.78 17.69 18.77
N ASN A 340 33.42 18.30 17.63
CA ASN A 340 32.98 17.66 16.38
C ASN A 340 31.51 17.18 16.26
N LEU A 341 30.58 17.73 17.06
CA LEU A 341 29.14 17.46 16.86
C LEU A 341 28.53 18.41 15.83
N MET A 342 27.96 17.85 14.76
CA MET A 342 27.37 18.58 13.64
C MET A 342 25.91 18.16 13.41
N LEU A 343 25.05 19.12 13.10
CA LEU A 343 23.63 18.89 12.83
C LEU A 343 23.11 19.81 11.72
N LYS A 344 22.04 19.39 11.03
CA LYS A 344 21.35 20.22 10.03
C LYS A 344 20.15 20.91 10.70
N ALA A 345 20.30 22.18 11.03
CA ALA A 345 19.24 22.96 11.69
C ALA A 345 19.10 24.38 11.16
N ASN A 346 17.93 24.95 11.43
CA ASN A 346 17.78 26.40 11.45
C ASN A 346 18.36 26.87 12.80
N LYS A 347 19.54 27.49 12.75
CA LYS A 347 20.25 28.00 13.93
C LYS A 347 19.38 28.89 14.81
N VAL A 348 18.61 29.79 14.21
CA VAL A 348 17.79 30.78 14.93
C VAL A 348 16.60 30.13 15.62
N ARG A 349 15.89 29.21 14.94
CA ARG A 349 14.76 28.49 15.57
C ARG A 349 15.22 27.61 16.70
N LEU A 350 16.29 26.85 16.47
CA LEU A 350 16.82 25.92 17.46
C LEU A 350 17.40 26.66 18.66
N SER A 351 18.15 27.76 18.46
CA SER A 351 18.66 28.56 19.57
C SER A 351 17.53 29.13 20.41
N ARG A 352 16.46 29.61 19.76
CA ARG A 352 15.29 30.14 20.45
C ARG A 352 14.53 29.10 21.27
N ALA A 353 14.36 27.89 20.73
CA ALA A 353 13.79 26.79 21.49
C ALA A 353 14.65 26.46 22.73
N LEU A 354 15.97 26.50 22.60
CA LEU A 354 16.88 26.28 23.73
C LEU A 354 16.82 27.43 24.74
N ILE A 355 16.73 28.69 24.30
CA ILE A 355 16.55 29.86 25.19
C ILE A 355 15.24 29.75 25.96
N ASN A 356 14.12 29.39 25.31
CA ASN A 356 12.85 29.18 26.01
C ASN A 356 12.95 28.11 27.12
N LEU A 357 13.77 27.08 26.93
CA LEU A 357 14.03 26.09 27.98
C LEU A 357 14.96 26.62 29.08
N ILE A 358 15.98 27.41 28.72
CA ILE A 358 16.91 28.03 29.67
C ILE A 358 16.17 29.07 30.53
N ASP A 359 15.32 29.91 29.95
CA ASP A 359 14.49 30.89 30.66
C ASP A 359 13.53 30.21 31.64
N ASN A 360 12.91 29.10 31.23
CA ASN A 360 12.08 28.30 32.14
C ASN A 360 12.90 27.73 33.31
N ALA A 361 14.16 27.34 33.07
CA ALA A 361 15.07 26.87 34.10
C ALA A 361 15.52 28.02 35.02
N LEU A 362 15.85 29.19 34.49
CA LEU A 362 16.21 30.41 35.25
C LEU A 362 15.08 30.86 36.18
N LYS A 363 13.83 30.81 35.70
CA LYS A 363 12.64 31.12 36.51
C LYS A 363 12.38 30.11 37.63
N ALA A 364 12.95 28.90 37.54
CA ALA A 364 12.68 27.81 38.48
C ALA A 364 13.75 27.67 39.58
N ILE A 365 14.94 28.24 39.39
CA ILE A 365 16.06 28.15 40.34
C ILE A 365 16.02 29.26 41.39
N ASP A 366 16.58 28.98 42.57
CA ASP A 366 16.93 30.01 43.55
C ASP A 366 18.27 30.67 43.16
N LEU A 367 18.28 31.97 42.93
CA LEU A 367 19.47 32.72 42.48
C LEU A 367 20.65 32.64 43.45
N LYS A 368 20.49 32.19 44.71
CA LYS A 368 21.65 32.02 45.61
C LYS A 368 22.43 30.72 45.37
N ASN A 369 21.77 29.64 44.97
CA ASN A 369 22.36 28.29 44.85
C ASN A 369 22.01 27.59 43.52
N GLY A 370 21.35 28.31 42.62
CA GLY A 370 20.85 27.81 41.36
C GLY A 370 21.96 27.43 40.40
N LYS A 371 21.79 26.32 39.70
CA LYS A 371 22.71 25.85 38.68
C LYS A 371 21.93 25.24 37.54
N ILE A 372 22.24 25.70 36.32
CA ILE A 372 21.70 25.21 35.07
C ILE A 372 22.86 24.65 34.26
N LYS A 373 22.71 23.39 33.86
CA LYS A 373 23.72 22.65 33.13
C LYS A 373 23.20 22.27 31.75
N ILE A 374 23.82 22.81 30.72
CA ILE A 374 23.56 22.53 29.32
C ILE A 374 24.66 21.60 28.80
N ARG A 375 24.28 20.39 28.39
CA ARG A 375 25.22 19.35 27.95
C ARG A 375 24.82 18.77 26.61
N ALA A 376 25.73 18.72 25.65
CA ALA A 376 25.56 18.02 24.37
C ALA A 376 26.50 16.82 24.26
N LYS A 377 25.97 15.64 23.89
CA LYS A 377 26.75 14.42 23.70
C LYS A 377 26.25 13.63 22.49
N LYS A 378 27.16 12.94 21.80
CA LYS A 378 26.81 11.96 20.77
C LYS A 378 26.17 10.72 21.40
N LEU A 379 25.12 10.21 20.77
CA LEU A 379 24.44 8.97 21.10
C LEU A 379 24.14 8.23 19.78
N HIS A 380 25.07 7.37 19.35
CA HIS A 380 25.03 6.72 18.04
C HIS A 380 24.87 7.72 16.87
N LYS A 381 23.73 7.72 16.16
CA LYS A 381 23.39 8.62 15.05
C LYS A 381 22.63 9.89 15.49
N LEU A 382 22.57 10.14 16.80
CA LEU A 382 21.84 11.25 17.38
C LEU A 382 22.78 12.11 18.22
N ILE A 383 22.48 13.40 18.30
CA ILE A 383 23.03 14.33 19.29
C ILE A 383 21.98 14.49 20.38
N LYS A 384 22.38 14.21 21.61
CA LYS A 384 21.58 14.44 22.81
C LYS A 384 21.98 15.76 23.45
N ILE A 385 21.08 16.73 23.45
CA ILE A 385 21.20 17.98 24.20
C ILE A 385 20.37 17.86 25.48
N THR A 386 20.96 18.20 26.61
CA THR A 386 20.33 18.12 27.93
C THR A 386 20.46 19.45 28.64
N ILE A 387 19.34 19.98 29.14
CA ILE A 387 19.29 21.18 29.99
C ILE A 387 18.77 20.71 31.34
N THR A 388 19.59 20.83 32.39
CA THR A 388 19.26 20.37 33.75
C THR A 388 19.37 21.52 34.73
N ASP A 389 18.31 21.81 35.47
CA ASP A 389 18.30 22.74 36.59
C ASP A 389 18.17 22.00 37.93
N ASN A 390 18.55 22.67 39.02
CA ASN A 390 18.31 22.24 40.41
C ASN A 390 17.17 23.05 41.06
N GLY A 391 16.20 23.52 40.28
CA GLY A 391 15.11 24.38 40.76
C GLY A 391 13.99 23.63 41.48
N GLN A 392 12.86 24.31 41.63
CA GLN A 392 11.67 23.79 42.33
C GLN A 392 11.07 22.51 41.70
N GLY A 393 11.37 22.20 40.45
CA GLY A 393 10.80 21.06 39.73
C GLY A 393 9.30 21.20 39.41
N ILE A 394 8.75 20.23 38.70
CA ILE A 394 7.36 20.18 38.22
C ILE A 394 6.65 19.01 38.90
N PRO A 395 5.48 19.24 39.54
CA PRO A 395 4.63 18.17 40.07
C PRO A 395 4.23 17.14 39.01
N ALA A 396 4.15 15.86 39.40
CA ALA A 396 3.89 14.75 38.47
C ALA A 396 2.53 14.85 37.76
N ASP A 397 1.51 15.36 38.45
CA ASP A 397 0.17 15.66 37.95
C ASP A 397 0.16 16.74 36.85
N LYS A 398 1.17 17.62 36.83
CA LYS A 398 1.28 18.71 35.86
C LYS A 398 2.09 18.32 34.62
N LEU A 399 2.98 17.33 34.70
CA LEU A 399 3.88 16.94 33.60
C LEU A 399 3.17 16.59 32.29
N ASN A 400 1.98 15.99 32.35
CA ASN A 400 1.21 15.66 31.14
C ASN A 400 0.61 16.90 30.46
N ASN A 401 0.41 17.99 31.20
CA ASN A 401 -0.25 19.20 30.71
C ASN A 401 0.73 20.26 30.21
N ILE A 402 2.03 20.18 30.52
CA ILE A 402 3.03 21.18 30.13
C ILE A 402 3.17 21.38 28.61
N TRP A 403 2.71 20.41 27.81
CA TRP A 403 2.74 20.45 26.36
C TRP A 403 1.49 21.08 25.73
N LYS A 404 0.44 21.34 26.52
CA LYS A 404 -0.81 21.94 26.02
C LYS A 404 -0.56 23.42 25.73
N ILE A 405 -1.06 23.87 24.58
CA ILE A 405 -1.01 25.28 24.17
C ILE A 405 -1.69 26.13 25.25
N GLY A 406 -1.02 27.19 25.70
CA GLY A 406 -1.55 28.14 26.67
C GLY A 406 -1.49 27.66 28.13
N TYR A 407 -0.91 26.49 28.41
CA TYR A 407 -0.74 26.01 29.77
C TYR A 407 0.42 26.75 30.46
N THR A 408 0.14 27.40 31.59
CA THR A 408 1.12 28.12 32.41
C THR A 408 0.79 27.95 33.90
N THR A 409 1.82 27.97 34.75
CA THR A 409 1.69 28.03 36.22
C THR A 409 2.02 29.40 36.78
N GLY A 410 2.39 30.38 35.94
CA GLY A 410 2.72 31.76 36.33
C GLY A 410 1.82 32.78 35.64
N ILE A 411 1.41 33.81 36.38
CA ILE A 411 0.41 34.82 35.98
C ILE A 411 0.90 35.70 34.81
N GLU A 412 2.22 35.82 34.60
CA GLU A 412 2.83 36.66 33.54
C GLU A 412 3.29 35.88 32.29
N ASN A 413 3.07 34.56 32.21
CA ASN A 413 3.58 33.75 31.09
C ASN A 413 2.46 33.34 30.12
N THR A 414 2.72 33.41 28.81
CA THR A 414 1.74 33.13 27.75
C THR A 414 1.43 31.65 27.53
N GLY A 415 2.21 30.73 28.13
CA GLY A 415 2.01 29.28 27.97
C GLY A 415 2.32 28.74 26.56
N LEU A 416 2.97 29.53 25.70
CA LEU A 416 3.32 29.15 24.33
C LEU A 416 4.72 28.51 24.20
N GLY A 417 5.61 28.79 25.15
CA GLY A 417 7.03 28.45 25.04
C GLY A 417 7.33 26.96 24.84
N LEU A 418 6.75 26.07 25.65
CA LEU A 418 7.02 24.62 25.54
C LEU A 418 6.38 23.97 24.31
N HIS A 419 5.25 24.51 23.84
CA HIS A 419 4.66 24.08 22.57
C HIS A 419 5.58 24.45 21.39
N PHE A 420 6.06 25.69 21.35
CA PHE A 420 7.04 26.13 20.34
C PHE A 420 8.30 25.26 20.34
N VAL A 421 8.82 24.92 21.53
CA VAL A 421 9.96 24.01 21.65
C VAL A 421 9.64 22.65 21.02
N LYS A 422 8.48 22.06 21.32
CA LYS A 422 8.07 20.77 20.76
C LYS A 422 7.99 20.82 19.23
N ASP A 423 7.40 21.88 18.68
CA ASP A 423 7.27 22.07 17.23
C ASP A 423 8.63 22.23 16.55
N VAL A 424 9.53 23.03 17.13
CA VAL A 424 10.87 23.23 16.58
C VAL A 424 11.66 21.92 16.63
N ILE A 425 11.64 21.18 17.74
CA ILE A 425 12.38 19.91 17.82
C ILE A 425 11.80 18.87 16.85
N ALA A 426 10.47 18.77 16.74
CA ALA A 426 9.82 17.88 15.77
C ALA A 426 10.14 18.28 14.33
N SER A 427 10.15 19.57 14.00
CA SER A 427 10.53 20.04 12.65
C SER A 427 11.96 19.66 12.32
N HIS A 428 12.85 19.52 13.31
CA HIS A 428 14.23 19.05 13.14
C HIS A 428 14.38 17.52 13.15
N ASN A 429 13.29 16.77 12.98
CA ASN A 429 13.25 15.30 13.07
C ASN A 429 13.77 14.78 14.42
N GLY A 430 13.57 15.57 15.48
CA GLY A 430 14.01 15.27 16.82
C GLY A 430 12.88 14.90 17.77
N GLU A 431 13.27 14.51 18.97
CA GLU A 431 12.36 14.21 20.07
C GLU A 431 12.77 15.01 21.31
N ILE A 432 11.78 15.53 22.06
CA ILE A 432 12.00 16.16 23.37
C ILE A 432 11.23 15.44 24.47
N ARG A 433 11.88 15.25 25.63
CA ARG A 433 11.27 14.73 26.86
C ARG A 433 11.63 15.61 28.05
N ILE A 434 10.71 15.78 28.98
CA ILE A 434 10.94 16.48 30.24
C ILE A 434 10.80 15.48 31.39
N GLU A 435 11.85 15.36 32.18
CA GLU A 435 11.87 14.62 33.45
C GLU A 435 12.00 15.62 34.58
N SER A 436 11.06 15.62 35.51
CA SER A 436 11.10 16.54 36.64
C SER A 436 10.59 15.85 37.89
N LYS A 437 11.14 16.27 39.04
CA LYS A 437 10.65 15.84 40.35
C LYS A 437 10.61 17.06 41.26
N LEU A 438 9.49 17.22 41.96
CA LEU A 438 9.27 18.34 42.86
C LEU A 438 10.43 18.45 43.87
N ASN A 439 10.97 19.66 44.02
CA ASN A 439 12.11 20.04 44.85
C ASN A 439 13.45 19.37 44.48
N GLN A 440 13.58 18.77 43.28
CA GLN A 440 14.83 18.16 42.81
C GLN A 440 15.31 18.73 41.46
N GLY A 441 14.56 19.67 40.88
CA GLY A 441 14.85 20.28 39.58
C GLY A 441 14.23 19.57 38.38
N THR A 442 14.51 20.10 37.19
CA THR A 442 13.99 19.62 35.91
C THR A 442 15.11 19.28 34.94
N LYS A 443 14.86 18.30 34.06
CA LYS A 443 15.77 17.86 33.01
C LYS A 443 15.02 17.76 31.68
N ALA A 444 15.31 18.67 30.77
CA ALA A 444 14.89 18.58 29.38
C ALA A 444 15.91 17.78 28.57
N LYS A 445 15.46 16.74 27.87
CA LYS A 445 16.26 15.88 26.99
C LYS A 445 15.79 16.06 25.56
N ILE A 446 16.67 16.57 24.69
CA ILE A 446 16.43 16.74 23.26
C ILE A 446 17.32 15.77 22.50
N LEU A 447 16.75 15.05 21.54
CA LEU A 447 17.44 14.13 20.64
C LEU A 447 17.29 14.66 19.22
N LEU A 448 18.40 14.89 18.52
CA LEU A 448 18.43 15.40 17.15
C LEU A 448 19.30 14.50 16.26
N PRO A 449 19.00 14.33 14.95
CA PRO A 449 19.87 13.61 14.05
C PRO A 449 21.25 14.27 13.91
N GLU A 450 22.31 13.47 14.04
CA GLU A 450 23.67 13.91 13.73
C GLU A 450 23.90 13.89 12.22
N VAL A 451 24.65 14.86 11.70
CA VAL A 451 25.06 14.88 10.29
C VAL A 451 26.58 14.80 10.24
N THR A 452 27.12 13.71 9.69
CA THR A 452 28.57 13.57 9.49
C THR A 452 29.06 14.46 8.34
N GLU A 453 30.31 14.91 8.40
CA GLU A 453 30.96 15.72 7.35
C GLU A 453 30.87 15.10 5.95
N ASN A 454 30.80 13.76 5.85
CA ASN A 454 30.80 13.03 4.58
C ASN A 454 29.46 12.94 3.82
N GLU A 455 28.36 13.48 4.34
CA GLU A 455 27.12 13.58 3.55
C GLU A 455 27.19 14.80 2.61
N LYS A 456 27.85 14.63 1.46
CA LYS A 456 27.74 15.53 0.30
C LYS A 456 26.33 15.43 -0.28
N ASN A 457 25.66 16.58 -0.40
CA ASN A 457 24.53 16.91 -1.28
C ASN A 457 23.80 15.72 -1.93
N ILE A 458 22.82 15.14 -1.23
CA ILE A 458 21.71 14.41 -1.86
C ILE A 458 20.41 14.99 -1.27
N SER A 459 20.03 16.19 -1.69
CA SER A 459 18.63 16.67 -1.73
C SER A 459 18.59 18.13 -2.18
N SER A 460 18.82 18.37 -3.46
CA SER A 460 18.36 19.57 -4.17
C SER A 460 18.12 19.17 -5.62
N ARG A 461 17.01 18.46 -5.84
CA ARG A 461 16.25 18.40 -7.09
C ARG A 461 14.79 18.31 -6.75
#